data_AF-A0A924UW95-F1
#
_entry.id   AF-A0A924UW95-F1
#
_cell.length_a   1.000
_cell.length_b   1.000
_cell.length_c   1.000
_cell.angle_alpha   90.00
_cell.angle_beta   90.00
_cell.angle_gamma   90.00
#
_symmetry.space_group_name_H-M   'P 1'
#
loop_
_entity.id
_entity.type
_entity.pdbx_description
1 polymer ?
#
loop_
_entity_poly.entity_id
_entity_poly.type
_entity_poly.pdbx_seq_one_letter_code
_entity_poly.pdbx_strand_id
1 'polypeptide(L)'
;MNITLAQAEKAIAVAKQKAIAIDKKVNIVIVDVEVNLVAFARMDFSWLGSLDISIKKVKTARFFDFNTVIIGELSQPGVSLYSFEHSNNGLITFPGGIPIKNAQS
;
A
#
# COMPACT_ATOMS: atom_id res chain seq x y z
N MET A 1 5.94 -6.25 16.47
CA MET A 1 4.77 -5.57 17.07
C MET A 1 3.79 -5.29 15.97
N ASN A 2 2.50 -5.54 16.22
CA ASN A 2 1.45 -5.29 15.24
C ASN A 2 0.92 -3.85 15.35
N ILE A 3 0.43 -3.29 14.25
CA ILE A 3 -0.24 -1.98 14.25
C ILE A 3 -1.59 -2.11 14.96
N THR A 4 -1.91 -1.17 15.86
CA THR A 4 -3.23 -1.13 16.50
C THR A 4 -4.25 -0.40 15.62
N LEU A 5 -5.54 -0.64 15.83
CA LEU A 5 -6.60 0.08 15.13
C LEU A 5 -6.46 1.60 15.32
N ALA A 6 -6.21 2.06 16.55
CA ALA A 6 -6.03 3.48 16.84
C ALA A 6 -4.84 4.11 16.07
N GLN A 7 -3.75 3.35 15.89
CA GLN A 7 -2.62 3.80 15.06
C GLN A 7 -2.99 3.83 13.57
N ALA A 8 -3.72 2.82 13.09
CA ALA A 8 -4.18 2.74 11.71
C ALA A 8 -5.14 3.90 11.36
N GLU A 9 -6.08 4.22 12.25
CA GLU A 9 -7.01 5.35 12.11
C GLU A 9 -6.28 6.68 12.06
N LYS A 10 -5.25 6.86 12.91
CA LYS A 10 -4.38 8.05 12.88
C LYS A 10 -3.62 8.16 11.56
N ALA A 11 -3.08 7.05 11.05
CA ALA A 11 -2.40 7.02 9.75
C ALA A 11 -3.36 7.39 8.60
N ILE A 12 -4.58 6.85 8.62
CA ILE A 12 -5.65 7.20 7.68
C ILE A 12 -6.00 8.68 7.75
N ALA A 13 -6.13 9.25 8.95
CA ALA A 13 -6.45 10.67 9.11
C ALA A 13 -5.39 11.58 8.45
N VAL A 14 -4.11 11.30 8.70
CA VAL A 14 -2.98 12.04 8.09
C VAL A 14 -2.95 11.85 6.56
N ALA A 15 -3.14 10.62 6.08
CA ALA A 15 -3.18 10.33 4.65
C ALA A 15 -4.34 11.06 3.94
N LYS A 16 -5.52 11.11 4.55
CA LYS A 16 -6.67 11.89 4.04
C LYS A 16 -6.36 13.38 3.97
N GLN A 17 -5.78 13.96 5.03
CA GLN A 17 -5.39 15.37 5.05
C GLN A 17 -4.41 15.69 3.92
N LYS A 18 -3.40 14.83 3.72
CA LYS A 18 -2.45 15.00 2.62
C LYS A 18 -3.13 14.88 1.26
N ALA A 19 -4.03 13.92 1.07
CA ALA A 19 -4.77 13.73 -0.17
C ALA A 19 -5.63 14.94 -0.53
N ILE A 20 -6.32 15.54 0.45
CA ILE A 20 -7.07 16.79 0.28
C ILE A 20 -6.13 17.93 -0.13
N ALA A 21 -4.98 18.06 0.53
CA ALA A 21 -4.01 19.12 0.25
C ALA A 21 -3.39 19.05 -1.16
N ILE A 22 -3.42 17.88 -1.80
CA ILE A 22 -2.91 17.68 -3.18
C ILE A 22 -4.02 17.46 -4.21
N ASP A 23 -5.28 17.74 -3.84
CA ASP A 23 -6.48 17.55 -4.67
C ASP A 23 -6.57 16.14 -5.28
N LYS A 24 -6.42 15.12 -4.43
CA LYS A 24 -6.57 13.71 -4.81
C LYS A 24 -7.63 13.01 -3.96
N LYS A 25 -8.41 12.15 -4.64
CA LYS A 25 -9.43 11.30 -4.03
C LYS A 25 -8.92 9.86 -4.03
N VAL A 26 -8.54 9.35 -2.86
CA VAL A 26 -7.78 8.10 -2.73
C VAL A 26 -8.52 7.02 -1.94
N ASN A 27 -8.06 5.78 -2.09
CA ASN A 27 -8.38 4.67 -1.21
C ASN A 27 -7.15 4.42 -0.34
N ILE A 28 -7.34 4.26 0.97
CA ILE A 28 -6.27 4.09 1.96
C ILE A 28 -6.54 2.75 2.66
N VAL A 29 -5.55 1.86 2.61
CA VAL A 29 -5.60 0.51 3.20
C VAL A 29 -4.46 0.39 4.19
N ILE A 30 -4.73 -0.17 5.36
CA ILE A 30 -3.74 -0.52 6.37
C ILE A 30 -3.91 -2.00 6.69
N VAL A 31 -2.81 -2.76 6.65
CA VAL A 31 -2.77 -4.18 7.03
C VAL A 31 -1.82 -4.40 8.19
N ASP A 32 -1.96 -5.54 8.85
CA ASP A 32 -1.04 -6.00 9.88
C ASP A 32 0.19 -6.73 9.33
N VAL A 33 1.02 -7.23 10.24
CA VAL A 33 2.25 -7.98 9.90
C VAL A 33 1.98 -9.28 9.15
N GLU A 34 0.78 -9.84 9.26
CA GLU A 34 0.30 -11.06 8.60
C GLU A 34 -0.54 -10.76 7.34
N VAL A 35 -0.60 -9.48 6.93
CA VAL A 35 -1.33 -9.01 5.73
C VAL A 35 -2.86 -9.06 5.90
N ASN A 36 -3.36 -9.13 7.13
CA ASN A 36 -4.79 -8.99 7.41
C ASN A 36 -5.20 -7.52 7.40
N LEU A 37 -6.38 -7.23 6.87
CA LEU A 37 -6.93 -5.88 6.83
C LEU A 37 -7.21 -5.37 8.25
N VAL A 38 -6.57 -4.25 8.62
CA VAL A 38 -6.79 -3.59 9.91
C VAL A 38 -7.75 -2.41 9.75
N ALA A 39 -7.55 -1.58 8.73
CA ALA A 39 -8.40 -0.43 8.47
C ALA A 39 -8.45 -0.08 6.99
N PHE A 40 -9.59 0.47 6.57
CA PHE A 40 -9.81 0.90 5.20
C PHE A 40 -10.62 2.20 5.17
N ALA A 41 -10.22 3.14 4.31
CA ALA A 41 -10.98 4.35 4.05
C ALA A 41 -11.01 4.65 2.54
N ARG A 42 -12.21 4.81 2.02
CA ARG A 42 -12.46 5.28 0.65
C ARG A 42 -12.94 6.71 0.68
N MET A 43 -12.21 7.62 0.03
CA MET A 43 -12.71 8.98 -0.16
C MET A 43 -13.83 9.01 -1.21
N ASP A 44 -14.81 9.90 -1.01
CA ASP A 44 -15.90 10.10 -1.95
C ASP A 44 -15.36 10.39 -3.35
N PHE A 45 -16.05 9.87 -4.37
CA PHE A 45 -15.68 10.01 -5.78
C PHE A 45 -14.27 9.51 -6.16
N SER A 46 -13.58 8.76 -5.29
CA SER A 46 -12.38 8.01 -5.69
C SER A 46 -12.74 6.92 -6.69
N TRP A 47 -11.80 6.63 -7.61
CA TRP A 47 -11.98 5.63 -8.65
C TRP A 47 -12.34 4.26 -8.07
N LEU A 48 -13.31 3.58 -8.70
CA LEU A 48 -13.79 2.26 -8.27
C LEU A 48 -12.65 1.22 -8.27
N GLY A 49 -11.84 1.21 -9.32
CA GLY A 49 -10.69 0.29 -9.45
C GLY A 49 -9.58 0.53 -8.43
N SER A 50 -9.53 1.71 -7.78
CA SER A 50 -8.50 2.01 -6.78
C SER A 50 -8.65 1.20 -5.50
N LEU A 51 -9.80 0.57 -5.24
CA LEU A 51 -9.97 -0.35 -4.12
C LEU A 51 -9.01 -1.54 -4.24
N ASP A 52 -9.12 -2.34 -5.31
CA ASP A 52 -8.26 -3.51 -5.56
C ASP A 52 -6.78 -3.11 -5.65
N ILE A 53 -6.49 -2.02 -6.36
CA ILE A 53 -5.13 -1.50 -6.50
C ILE A 53 -4.53 -1.16 -5.12
N SER A 54 -5.28 -0.50 -4.24
CA SER A 54 -4.78 -0.13 -2.91
C SER A 54 -4.50 -1.35 -2.03
N ILE A 55 -5.37 -2.37 -2.09
CA ILE A 55 -5.16 -3.64 -1.39
C ILE A 55 -3.90 -4.33 -1.92
N LYS A 56 -3.77 -4.50 -3.23
CA LYS A 56 -2.60 -5.15 -3.84
C LYS A 56 -1.30 -4.42 -3.56
N LYS A 57 -1.29 -3.08 -3.55
CA LYS A 57 -0.09 -2.30 -3.18
C LYS A 57 0.37 -2.60 -1.76
N VAL A 58 -0.56 -2.63 -0.80
CA VAL A 58 -0.21 -2.87 0.59
C VAL A 58 0.21 -4.33 0.81
N LYS A 59 -0.46 -5.30 0.17
CA LYS A 59 -0.02 -6.70 0.14
C LYS A 59 1.40 -6.83 -0.42
N THR A 60 1.66 -6.19 -1.56
CA THR A 60 2.99 -6.20 -2.22
C THR A 60 4.04 -5.63 -1.28
N ALA A 61 3.79 -4.46 -0.67
CA ALA A 61 4.74 -3.85 0.24
C ALA A 61 5.02 -4.72 1.47
N ARG A 62 4.00 -5.38 2.01
CA ARG A 62 4.15 -6.21 3.21
C ARG A 62 4.75 -7.59 2.94
N PHE A 63 4.45 -8.23 1.80
CA PHE A 63 5.04 -9.52 1.45
C PHE A 63 6.57 -9.47 1.30
N PHE A 64 7.11 -8.33 0.89
CA PHE A 64 8.54 -8.19 0.62
C PHE A 64 9.24 -7.17 1.52
N ASP A 65 8.51 -6.48 2.41
CA ASP A 65 9.03 -5.42 3.28
C ASP A 65 9.79 -4.30 2.53
N PHE A 66 9.33 -4.00 1.32
CA PHE A 66 9.84 -2.92 0.47
C PHE A 66 8.72 -1.97 0.04
N ASN A 67 9.08 -0.73 -0.26
CA ASN A 67 8.15 0.17 -0.96
C ASN A 67 7.85 -0.40 -2.34
N THR A 68 6.60 -0.34 -2.77
CA THR A 68 6.20 -0.90 -4.08
C THR A 68 7.01 -0.30 -5.24
N VAL A 69 7.40 0.97 -5.14
CA VAL A 69 8.25 1.65 -6.15
C VAL A 69 9.60 0.95 -6.36
N ILE A 70 10.25 0.49 -5.29
CA ILE A 70 11.55 -0.19 -5.36
C ILE A 70 11.37 -1.53 -6.08
N ILE A 71 10.29 -2.24 -5.79
CA ILE A 71 9.98 -3.50 -6.48
C ILE A 71 9.74 -3.25 -7.97
N GLY A 72 9.06 -2.14 -8.33
CA GLY A 72 8.85 -1.75 -9.73
C GLY A 72 10.13 -1.46 -10.48
N GLU A 73 11.11 -0.83 -9.84
CA GLU A 73 12.44 -0.60 -10.43
C GLU A 73 13.17 -1.93 -10.71
N LEU A 74 13.00 -2.92 -9.84
CA LEU A 74 13.61 -4.25 -9.98
C LEU A 74 12.85 -5.19 -10.92
N SER A 75 11.62 -4.85 -11.30
CA SER A 75 10.74 -5.70 -12.15
C SER A 75 10.58 -5.21 -13.58
N GLN A 76 11.43 -4.29 -14.05
CA GLN A 76 11.40 -3.78 -15.42
C GLN A 76 11.76 -4.87 -16.45
N PRO A 77 11.36 -4.72 -17.73
CA PRO A 77 11.85 -5.59 -18.80
C PRO A 77 13.39 -5.66 -18.83
N GLY A 78 13.93 -6.88 -18.86
CA GLY A 78 15.38 -7.11 -18.96
C GLY A 78 16.15 -7.13 -17.64
N VAL A 79 15.50 -6.97 -16.48
CA VAL A 79 16.12 -7.16 -15.16
C VAL A 79 15.61 -8.44 -14.47
N SER A 80 16.25 -8.79 -13.35
CA SER A 80 16.13 -10.10 -12.70
C SER A 80 14.72 -10.44 -12.21
N LEU A 81 13.88 -9.46 -11.86
CA LEU A 81 12.51 -9.69 -11.38
C LEU A 81 11.45 -9.33 -12.44
N TYR A 82 11.78 -9.38 -13.73
CA TYR A 82 10.77 -9.17 -14.76
C TYR A 82 9.59 -10.15 -14.62
N SER A 83 8.34 -9.66 -14.78
CA SER A 83 7.09 -10.43 -14.61
C SER A 83 6.80 -10.89 -13.16
N PHE A 84 7.48 -10.32 -12.17
CA PHE A 84 7.24 -10.59 -10.74
C PHE A 84 5.80 -10.32 -10.30
N GLU A 85 5.11 -9.40 -10.97
CA GLU A 85 3.74 -9.01 -10.71
C GLU A 85 2.71 -10.12 -10.93
N HIS A 86 3.05 -11.18 -11.68
CA HIS A 86 2.18 -12.34 -11.86
C HIS A 86 2.12 -13.27 -10.64
N SER A 87 3.06 -13.14 -9.70
CA SER A 87 3.06 -13.91 -8.46
C SER A 87 1.93 -13.46 -7.51
N ASN A 88 1.66 -14.25 -6.47
CA ASN A 88 0.77 -13.87 -5.35
C ASN A 88 -0.63 -13.37 -5.78
N ASN A 89 -1.14 -13.92 -6.88
CA ASN A 89 -2.44 -13.59 -7.45
C ASN A 89 -2.56 -12.12 -7.93
N GLY A 90 -1.44 -11.56 -8.40
CA GLY A 90 -1.36 -10.21 -8.94
C GLY A 90 -0.83 -9.20 -7.92
N LEU A 91 0.37 -8.70 -8.15
CA LEU A 91 0.99 -7.63 -7.37
C LEU A 91 0.88 -6.28 -8.09
N ILE A 92 1.09 -5.20 -7.34
CA ILE A 92 1.21 -3.85 -7.90
C ILE A 92 2.55 -3.26 -7.49
N THR A 93 3.39 -2.98 -8.48
CA THR A 93 4.78 -2.56 -8.30
C THR A 93 5.02 -1.08 -8.64
N PHE A 94 3.97 -0.30 -8.92
CA PHE A 94 4.09 1.16 -9.02
C PHE A 94 3.86 1.85 -7.65
N PRO A 95 4.32 3.10 -7.45
CA PRO A 95 4.36 3.75 -6.15
C PRO A 95 3.02 3.76 -5.39
N GLY A 96 3.04 3.49 -4.09
CA GLY A 96 1.92 3.74 -3.18
C GLY A 96 1.77 2.77 -2.01
N GLY A 97 2.39 1.59 -2.04
CA GLY A 97 2.50 0.71 -0.88
C GLY A 97 3.81 0.98 -0.14
N ILE A 98 3.75 1.18 1.18
CA ILE A 98 4.88 1.54 2.03
C ILE A 98 4.78 0.73 3.34
N PRO A 99 5.82 -0.01 3.76
CA PRO A 99 5.86 -0.67 5.06
C PRO A 99 5.84 0.36 6.20
N ILE A 100 5.00 0.12 7.21
CA ILE A 100 4.99 0.91 8.44
C ILE A 100 6.03 0.32 9.39
N LYS A 101 7.00 1.14 9.79
CA LYS A 101 8.04 0.76 10.75
C LYS A 101 7.78 1.42 12.09
N ASN A 102 8.14 0.72 13.18
CA ASN A 102 8.14 1.34 14.49
C ASN A 102 9.41 2.21 14.64
N ALA A 103 9.44 3.13 15.60
CA ALA A 103 10.57 4.04 15.79
C ALA A 103 11.89 3.35 16.21
N GLN A 104 11.86 2.04 16.47
CA GLN A 104 12.97 1.22 16.94
C GLN A 104 13.39 0.14 15.92
N SER A 105 12.84 0.16 14.69
CA SER A 105 13.04 -0.88 13.65
C SER A 105 13.20 -0.30 12.25
#